data_AF-A0A6L9ZQL9-F1
#
_entry.id   AF-A0A6L9ZQL9-F1
#
_cell.length_a   1.000
_cell.length_b   1.000
_cell.length_c   1.000
_cell.angle_alpha   90.00
_cell.angle_beta   90.00
_cell.angle_gamma   90.00
#
_symmetry.space_group_name_H-M   'P 1'
#
loop_
_entity.id
_entity.type
_entity.pdbx_description
1 polymer ?
#
loop_
_entity_poly.entity_id
_entity_poly.type
_entity_poly.pdbx_seq_one_letter_code
_entity_poly.pdbx_strand_id
1 'polypeptide(L)'
;MPIIKKSISNRCQEKLEVNNLVTKVSTEFSNRDNFVRNIIYPRKLTVNNLVIKFSNLPKILRWQQEKVMPEIEKTFPGLSSGNYQVIDGSMNKKYNAVAWAIGEQEKDRWWEPDDLGTYYWPHPVPRQDTLEAYTEVFELHGYSRCPGNNENLERGFEKVAIYCKEGKPLHVARQLPDGQWTSKLGEGQCITHKTLASLEGENFGTVYRVLIRPRRKKNR
;
A
#
# COMPACT_ATOMS: atom_id res chain seq x y z
N MET A 1 -0.44 -55.58 9.31
CA MET A 1 0.40 -54.36 9.56
C MET A 1 1.82 -54.70 9.12
N PRO A 2 2.51 -53.87 8.29
CA PRO A 2 2.66 -52.43 8.46
C PRO A 2 2.46 -51.59 7.17
N ILE A 3 1.55 -50.62 7.21
CA ILE A 3 1.39 -49.56 6.19
C ILE A 3 2.07 -48.24 6.63
N ILE A 4 2.78 -48.22 7.76
CA ILE A 4 3.25 -46.98 8.39
C ILE A 4 4.64 -46.49 7.90
N LYS A 5 5.33 -47.19 7.00
CA LYS A 5 6.67 -46.74 6.53
C LYS A 5 6.69 -45.87 5.27
N LYS A 6 5.59 -45.75 4.51
CA LYS A 6 5.58 -45.01 3.23
C LYS A 6 5.17 -43.54 3.32
N SER A 7 4.39 -43.12 4.33
CA SER A 7 3.93 -41.71 4.43
C SER A 7 4.91 -40.78 5.14
N ILE A 8 5.82 -41.31 5.98
CA ILE A 8 6.83 -40.51 6.68
C ILE A 8 7.96 -40.11 5.72
N SER A 9 8.31 -40.96 4.75
CA SER A 9 9.39 -40.68 3.79
C SER A 9 9.04 -39.51 2.85
N ASN A 10 7.80 -39.45 2.35
CA ASN A 10 7.34 -38.35 1.50
C ASN A 10 7.31 -37.01 2.26
N ARG A 11 6.89 -37.03 3.54
CA ARG A 11 6.82 -35.81 4.37
C ARG A 11 8.21 -35.28 4.75
N CYS A 12 9.19 -36.17 4.89
CA CYS A 12 10.59 -35.79 5.09
C CYS A 12 11.22 -35.25 3.80
N GLN A 13 10.89 -35.82 2.63
CA GLN A 13 11.33 -35.29 1.32
C GLN A 13 10.75 -33.91 1.03
N GLU A 14 9.45 -33.69 1.26
CA GLU A 14 8.83 -32.37 1.13
C GLU A 14 9.45 -31.34 2.08
N LYS A 15 9.75 -31.72 3.33
CA LYS A 15 10.47 -30.83 4.27
C LYS A 15 11.90 -30.52 3.82
N LEU A 16 12.60 -31.49 3.23
CA LEU A 16 13.94 -31.30 2.70
C LEU A 16 13.93 -30.36 1.49
N GLU A 17 12.95 -30.51 0.60
CA GLU A 17 12.76 -29.66 -0.57
C GLU A 17 12.42 -28.22 -0.16
N VAL A 18 11.55 -28.04 0.84
CA VAL A 18 11.24 -26.71 1.40
C VAL A 18 12.49 -26.07 2.04
N ASN A 19 13.28 -26.83 2.80
CA ASN A 19 14.51 -26.31 3.42
C ASN A 19 15.59 -25.99 2.39
N ASN A 20 15.71 -26.78 1.33
CA ASN A 20 16.63 -26.51 0.22
C ASN A 20 16.19 -25.28 -0.58
N LEU A 21 14.87 -25.07 -0.77
CA LEU A 21 14.32 -23.84 -1.35
C LEU A 21 14.64 -22.63 -0.47
N VAL A 22 14.39 -22.71 0.84
CA VAL A 22 14.66 -21.63 1.81
C VAL A 22 16.15 -21.27 1.83
N THR A 23 17.04 -22.25 1.73
CA THR A 23 18.49 -22.05 1.73
C THR A 23 18.95 -21.38 0.44
N LYS A 24 18.45 -21.84 -0.71
CA LYS A 24 18.79 -21.29 -2.03
C LYS A 24 18.31 -19.85 -2.19
N VAL A 25 17.08 -19.57 -1.74
CA VAL A 25 16.51 -18.22 -1.58
C VAL A 25 17.47 -17.39 -0.73
N SER A 26 17.83 -17.85 0.47
CA SER A 26 18.69 -17.09 1.40
C SER A 26 20.08 -16.74 0.84
N THR A 27 20.74 -17.63 0.09
CA THR A 27 22.06 -17.34 -0.51
C THR A 27 22.01 -16.29 -1.62
N GLU A 28 20.93 -16.23 -2.40
CA GLU A 28 20.76 -15.23 -3.46
C GLU A 28 20.54 -13.80 -2.89
N PHE A 29 20.03 -13.67 -1.66
CA PHE A 29 19.79 -12.36 -1.00
C PHE A 29 20.99 -11.79 -0.22
N SER A 30 22.14 -12.46 -0.22
CA SER A 30 23.33 -12.05 0.54
C SER A 30 24.10 -10.87 -0.07
N ASN A 31 23.82 -10.52 -1.34
CA ASN A 31 24.50 -9.44 -2.06
C ASN A 31 23.76 -8.10 -1.89
N ARG A 32 24.30 -7.23 -1.03
CA ARG A 32 23.66 -5.98 -0.53
C ARG A 32 23.19 -5.02 -1.63
N ASP A 33 23.86 -4.96 -2.78
CA ASP A 33 23.55 -3.96 -3.83
C ASP A 33 22.38 -4.37 -4.74
N ASN A 34 22.02 -5.66 -4.78
CA ASN A 34 20.82 -6.14 -5.48
C ASN A 34 19.60 -6.29 -4.55
N PHE A 35 19.80 -6.17 -3.24
CA PHE A 35 18.76 -6.34 -2.22
C PHE A 35 17.67 -5.26 -2.29
N VAL A 36 18.03 -4.04 -2.69
CA VAL A 36 17.08 -2.92 -2.85
C VAL A 36 16.25 -3.03 -4.13
N ARG A 37 16.69 -3.83 -5.12
CA ARG A 37 16.07 -3.91 -6.46
C ARG A 37 15.07 -5.06 -6.67
N ASN A 38 15.10 -6.14 -5.87
CA ASN A 38 14.37 -7.39 -6.19
C ASN A 38 13.47 -7.95 -5.07
N ILE A 39 12.91 -7.12 -4.18
CA ILE A 39 12.00 -7.56 -3.09
C ILE A 39 10.58 -7.82 -3.65
N ILE A 40 10.50 -8.70 -4.63
CA ILE A 40 9.36 -8.84 -5.54
C ILE A 40 8.85 -10.30 -5.48
N TYR A 41 7.72 -10.47 -4.77
CA TYR A 41 6.64 -11.47 -4.97
C TYR A 41 6.77 -12.87 -4.28
N PRO A 42 5.63 -13.55 -3.94
CA PRO A 42 4.68 -13.98 -4.96
C PRO A 42 3.17 -13.94 -4.68
N ARG A 43 2.44 -13.53 -5.73
CA ARG A 43 1.18 -14.16 -6.17
C ARG A 43 1.27 -15.68 -5.93
N LYS A 44 0.39 -16.25 -5.12
CA LYS A 44 0.17 -17.71 -4.92
C LYS A 44 1.36 -18.61 -5.31
N LEU A 45 2.13 -19.09 -4.33
CA LEU A 45 3.04 -20.22 -4.54
C LEU A 45 2.20 -21.48 -4.79
N THR A 46 2.28 -22.01 -6.00
CA THR A 46 1.74 -23.32 -6.35
C THR A 46 2.94 -24.26 -6.45
N VAL A 47 3.07 -25.16 -5.48
CA VAL A 47 4.05 -26.26 -5.52
C VAL A 47 3.23 -27.53 -5.71
N ASN A 48 3.45 -28.26 -6.80
CA ASN A 48 2.77 -29.53 -7.11
C ASN A 48 1.24 -29.47 -6.95
N ASN A 49 0.59 -28.45 -7.51
CA ASN A 49 -0.88 -28.23 -7.45
C ASN A 49 -1.49 -27.96 -6.07
N LEU A 50 -0.70 -27.68 -5.03
CA LEU A 50 -1.20 -27.27 -3.71
C LEU A 50 -1.20 -25.74 -3.55
N VAL A 51 -2.36 -25.18 -3.17
CA VAL A 51 -2.51 -23.77 -2.80
C VAL A 51 -2.38 -23.63 -1.29
N ILE A 52 -1.26 -23.08 -0.82
CA ILE A 52 -1.01 -22.89 0.62
C ILE A 52 -1.61 -21.54 1.06
N LYS A 53 -2.51 -21.56 2.05
CA LYS A 53 -3.03 -20.33 2.69
C LYS A 53 -1.93 -19.68 3.55
N PHE A 54 -1.79 -18.36 3.44
CA PHE A 54 -0.77 -17.58 4.14
C PHE A 54 -0.81 -17.73 5.67
N SER A 55 -1.98 -17.98 6.26
CA SER A 55 -2.16 -18.26 7.69
C SER A 55 -1.35 -19.45 8.21
N ASN A 56 -0.84 -20.30 7.31
CA ASN A 56 -0.13 -21.53 7.64
C ASN A 56 1.37 -21.47 7.32
N LEU A 57 1.91 -20.30 6.97
CA LEU A 57 3.32 -20.19 6.58
C LEU A 57 4.27 -20.03 7.79
N PRO A 58 5.52 -20.55 7.71
CA PRO A 58 6.47 -20.54 8.81
C PRO A 58 6.87 -19.13 9.24
N LYS A 59 7.45 -19.02 10.45
CA LYS A 59 7.96 -17.77 11.08
C LYS A 59 8.79 -16.88 10.13
N ILE A 60 9.43 -17.43 9.10
CA ILE A 60 10.27 -16.74 8.10
C ILE A 60 9.59 -15.55 7.39
N LEU A 61 8.27 -15.52 7.22
CA LEU A 61 7.56 -14.36 6.66
C LEU A 61 7.27 -13.24 7.68
N ARG A 62 7.25 -13.56 8.98
CA ARG A 62 7.10 -12.57 10.05
C ARG A 62 8.29 -11.58 10.07
N TRP A 63 9.48 -12.06 9.70
CA TRP A 63 10.71 -11.27 9.63
C TRP A 63 10.67 -10.13 8.59
N GLN A 64 9.86 -10.27 7.53
CA GLN A 64 9.70 -9.20 6.52
C GLN A 64 8.85 -8.05 7.08
N GLN A 65 7.80 -8.36 7.83
CA GLN A 65 6.97 -7.39 8.51
C GLN A 65 7.74 -6.72 9.67
N GLU A 66 8.54 -7.50 10.41
CA GLU A 66 9.42 -7.04 11.49
C GLU A 66 10.54 -6.09 11.04
N LYS A 67 10.94 -6.09 9.75
CA LYS A 67 11.93 -5.14 9.20
C LYS A 67 11.32 -3.94 8.46
N VAL A 68 10.16 -4.10 7.85
CA VAL A 68 9.48 -3.01 7.13
C VAL A 68 8.84 -2.02 8.11
N MET A 69 8.27 -2.51 9.21
CA MET A 69 7.63 -1.66 10.21
C MET A 69 8.59 -0.64 10.86
N PRO A 70 9.81 -1.02 11.32
CA PRO A 70 10.75 -0.06 11.86
C PRO A 70 11.16 1.07 10.89
N GLU A 71 11.32 0.77 9.59
CA GLU A 71 11.66 1.81 8.60
C GLU A 71 10.50 2.74 8.29
N ILE A 72 9.26 2.22 8.26
CA ILE A 72 8.04 3.03 8.15
C ILE A 72 7.91 3.94 9.37
N GLU A 73 8.08 3.42 10.59
CA GLU A 73 7.99 4.19 11.83
C GLU A 73 9.12 5.24 11.95
N LYS A 74 10.31 4.93 11.44
CA LYS A 74 11.40 5.91 11.35
C LYS A 74 11.08 7.05 10.37
N THR A 75 10.43 6.73 9.26
CA THR A 75 10.05 7.71 8.23
C THR A 75 8.83 8.54 8.64
N PHE A 76 7.90 7.91 9.37
CA PHE A 76 6.67 8.52 9.88
C PHE A 76 6.56 8.25 11.38
N PRO A 77 7.16 9.08 12.23
CA PRO A 77 7.18 8.86 13.68
C PRO A 77 5.79 8.86 14.35
N GLY A 78 4.77 9.40 13.68
CA GLY A 78 3.37 9.30 14.12
C GLY A 78 2.77 7.91 13.94
N LEU A 79 3.40 7.03 13.17
CA LEU A 79 3.03 5.63 13.03
C LEU A 79 3.69 4.79 14.13
N SER A 80 2.95 3.79 14.61
CA SER A 80 3.42 2.76 15.52
C SER A 80 2.64 1.47 15.28
N SER A 81 3.23 0.32 15.59
CA SER A 81 2.60 -1.00 15.43
C SER A 81 1.15 -1.13 15.94
N GLY A 82 0.69 -0.26 16.84
CA GLY A 82 -0.69 -0.22 17.35
C GLY A 82 -1.68 0.69 16.59
N ASN A 83 -1.23 1.50 15.62
CA ASN A 83 -2.06 2.50 14.94
C ASN A 83 -2.06 2.42 13.41
N TYR A 84 -1.30 1.50 12.82
CA TYR A 84 -1.35 1.20 11.39
C TYR A 84 -1.15 -0.28 11.10
N GLN A 85 -1.52 -0.69 9.89
CA GLN A 85 -1.28 -2.03 9.37
C GLN A 85 -0.82 -1.94 7.93
N VAL A 86 0.18 -2.74 7.56
CA VAL A 86 0.60 -2.90 6.17
C VAL A 86 -0.44 -3.74 5.43
N ILE A 87 -0.82 -3.32 4.23
CA ILE A 87 -1.70 -4.11 3.36
C ILE A 87 -0.82 -5.09 2.58
N ASP A 88 -0.97 -6.38 2.86
CA ASP A 88 -0.14 -7.42 2.25
C ASP A 88 -0.27 -7.46 0.72
N GLY A 89 0.86 -7.66 0.03
CA GLY A 89 0.91 -7.74 -1.43
C GLY A 89 0.64 -6.42 -2.17
N SER A 90 0.51 -5.30 -1.45
CA SER A 90 0.25 -3.98 -2.05
C SER A 90 1.46 -3.29 -2.67
N MET A 91 2.67 -3.82 -2.46
CA MET A 91 3.90 -3.24 -3.01
C MET A 91 3.88 -3.28 -4.54
N ASN A 92 3.83 -2.10 -5.13
CA ASN A 92 3.83 -1.87 -6.57
C ASN A 92 4.34 -0.45 -6.83
N LYS A 93 5.33 -0.33 -7.70
CA LYS A 93 5.98 0.93 -8.06
C LYS A 93 5.27 1.69 -9.18
N LYS A 94 4.30 1.07 -9.85
CA LYS A 94 3.65 1.62 -11.03
C LYS A 94 2.53 2.61 -10.73
N TYR A 95 2.11 2.75 -9.47
CA TYR A 95 1.08 3.68 -9.06
C TYR A 95 1.45 4.35 -7.72
N ASN A 96 0.88 5.53 -7.50
CA ASN A 96 1.13 6.36 -6.31
C ASN A 96 -0.12 6.60 -5.46
N ALA A 97 -0.01 7.49 -4.47
CA ALA A 97 -1.08 7.82 -3.53
C ALA A 97 -2.36 8.34 -4.19
N VAL A 98 -2.25 9.15 -5.24
CA VAL A 98 -3.42 9.67 -5.97
C VAL A 98 -4.18 8.52 -6.64
N ALA A 99 -3.48 7.65 -7.37
CA ALA A 99 -4.08 6.47 -8.01
C ALA A 99 -4.79 5.57 -6.98
N TRP A 100 -4.12 5.33 -5.85
CA TRP A 100 -4.65 4.50 -4.74
C TRP A 100 -5.91 5.12 -4.11
N ALA A 101 -5.86 6.42 -3.81
CA ALA A 101 -6.96 7.15 -3.20
C ALA A 101 -8.19 7.18 -4.12
N ILE A 102 -8.01 7.39 -5.42
CA ILE A 102 -9.11 7.34 -6.40
C ILE A 102 -9.67 5.90 -6.52
N GLY A 103 -8.80 4.89 -6.39
CA GLY A 103 -9.11 3.48 -6.57
C GLY A 103 -8.85 2.97 -7.99
N GLU A 104 -7.79 3.48 -8.63
CA GLU A 104 -7.36 3.10 -9.98
C GLU A 104 -5.97 2.47 -10.03
N GLN A 105 -5.54 1.85 -8.93
CA GLN A 105 -4.21 1.25 -8.82
C GLN A 105 -3.95 0.15 -9.87
N GLU A 106 -4.99 -0.54 -10.36
CA GLU A 106 -4.88 -1.58 -11.39
C GLU A 106 -4.51 -1.03 -12.78
N LYS A 107 -4.59 0.29 -12.98
CA LYS A 107 -4.20 0.93 -14.25
C LYS A 107 -2.68 1.13 -14.37
N ASP A 108 -1.91 0.81 -13.34
CA ASP A 108 -0.44 0.79 -13.39
C ASP A 108 0.16 2.11 -13.93
N ARG A 109 -0.41 3.25 -13.52
CA ARG A 109 0.03 4.59 -13.94
C ARG A 109 0.34 5.48 -12.74
N TRP A 110 1.45 6.21 -12.83
CA TRP A 110 1.84 7.24 -11.87
C TRP A 110 1.11 8.55 -12.18
N TRP A 111 0.54 9.19 -11.16
CA TRP A 111 -0.29 10.39 -11.32
C TRP A 111 0.46 11.61 -10.81
N GLU A 112 0.92 12.45 -11.72
CA GLU A 112 1.70 13.63 -11.37
C GLU A 112 1.55 14.68 -12.48
N PRO A 113 1.35 15.96 -12.13
CA PRO A 113 1.24 17.04 -13.09
C PRO A 113 2.62 17.50 -13.57
N ASP A 114 3.48 16.60 -14.04
CA ASP A 114 4.83 16.96 -14.47
C ASP A 114 4.80 17.82 -15.75
N ASP A 115 5.71 18.80 -15.81
CA ASP A 115 5.83 19.77 -16.92
C ASP A 115 6.13 19.10 -18.27
N LEU A 116 6.78 17.93 -18.24
CA LEU A 116 7.15 17.17 -19.43
C LEU A 116 6.02 16.29 -19.97
N GLY A 117 4.91 16.15 -19.24
CA GLY A 117 3.77 15.33 -19.67
C GLY A 117 4.03 13.82 -19.62
N THR A 118 5.02 13.36 -18.85
CA THR A 118 5.48 11.96 -18.78
C THR A 118 4.51 11.10 -17.97
N TYR A 119 4.01 11.63 -16.87
CA TYR A 119 3.11 10.93 -15.98
C TYR A 119 1.65 11.19 -16.33
N TYR A 120 0.76 10.33 -15.85
CA TYR A 120 -0.64 10.49 -16.11
C TYR A 120 -1.19 11.71 -15.34
N TRP A 121 -1.92 12.57 -16.02
CA TRP A 121 -2.73 13.61 -15.41
C TRP A 121 -4.02 13.77 -16.25
N PRO A 122 -5.21 13.76 -15.64
CA PRO A 122 -6.45 13.75 -16.41
C PRO A 122 -6.74 15.12 -17.03
N HIS A 123 -7.07 15.13 -18.33
CA HIS A 123 -7.68 16.28 -18.99
C HIS A 123 -9.14 16.47 -18.49
N PRO A 124 -9.65 17.71 -18.29
CA PRO A 124 -9.04 19.00 -18.63
C PRO A 124 -8.19 19.66 -17.51
N VAL A 125 -7.82 18.96 -16.44
CA VAL A 125 -7.11 19.58 -15.32
C VAL A 125 -5.73 20.09 -15.77
N PRO A 126 -5.37 21.34 -15.43
CA PRO A 126 -4.03 21.87 -15.69
C PRO A 126 -2.95 21.00 -15.06
N ARG A 127 -1.84 20.79 -15.77
CA ARG A 127 -0.64 20.14 -15.24
C ARG A 127 0.16 21.14 -14.39
N GLN A 128 -0.35 21.41 -13.21
CA GLN A 128 0.32 22.28 -12.23
C GLN A 128 0.43 21.53 -10.90
N ASP A 129 1.61 21.55 -10.28
CA ASP A 129 1.83 20.93 -8.97
C ASP A 129 1.28 21.83 -7.83
N THR A 130 -0.04 21.97 -7.81
CA THR A 130 -0.77 22.85 -6.89
C THR A 130 -1.93 22.12 -6.23
N LEU A 131 -2.32 22.55 -5.04
CA LEU A 131 -3.47 22.02 -4.33
C LEU A 131 -4.76 22.09 -5.17
N GLU A 132 -4.95 23.18 -5.90
CA GLU A 132 -6.12 23.40 -6.77
C GLU A 132 -6.19 22.37 -7.89
N ALA A 133 -5.09 22.12 -8.61
CA ALA A 133 -5.06 21.09 -9.65
C ALA A 133 -5.36 19.69 -9.09
N TYR A 134 -4.76 19.32 -7.95
CA TYR A 134 -5.08 18.04 -7.31
C TYR A 134 -6.55 17.98 -6.87
N THR A 135 -7.11 19.10 -6.39
CA THR A 135 -8.54 19.19 -6.02
C THR A 135 -9.43 18.95 -7.22
N GLU A 136 -9.15 19.60 -8.36
CA GLU A 136 -9.89 19.41 -9.61
C GLU A 136 -9.81 17.95 -10.10
N VAL A 137 -8.66 17.29 -9.96
CA VAL A 137 -8.54 15.86 -10.25
C VAL A 137 -9.56 15.06 -9.43
N PHE A 138 -9.67 15.30 -8.13
CA PHE A 138 -10.66 14.59 -7.31
C PHE A 138 -12.10 15.01 -7.63
N GLU A 139 -12.35 16.28 -7.96
CA GLU A 139 -13.67 16.75 -8.38
C GLU A 139 -14.14 16.05 -9.66
N LEU A 140 -13.25 15.83 -10.65
CA LEU A 140 -13.54 14.99 -11.82
C LEU A 140 -13.91 13.55 -11.46
N HIS A 141 -13.47 13.05 -10.30
CA HIS A 141 -13.81 11.72 -9.79
C HIS A 141 -15.00 11.72 -8.83
N GLY A 142 -15.80 12.79 -8.87
CA GLY A 142 -17.06 12.94 -8.15
C GLY A 142 -16.91 13.38 -6.69
N TYR A 143 -15.71 13.84 -6.30
CA TYR A 143 -15.53 14.49 -5.00
C TYR A 143 -15.97 15.95 -5.04
N SER A 144 -16.25 16.49 -3.87
CA SER A 144 -16.47 17.90 -3.65
C SER A 144 -15.75 18.32 -2.37
N ARG A 145 -15.49 19.61 -2.21
CA ARG A 145 -14.83 20.14 -1.00
C ARG A 145 -15.66 19.78 0.24
N CYS A 146 -15.02 19.19 1.24
CA CYS A 146 -15.69 18.83 2.48
C CYS A 146 -15.80 20.09 3.37
N PRO A 147 -17.01 20.47 3.81
CA PRO A 147 -17.18 21.64 4.68
C PRO A 147 -16.31 21.55 5.93
N GLY A 148 -15.57 22.63 6.21
CA GLY A 148 -14.68 22.73 7.37
C GLY A 148 -13.52 21.72 7.38
N ASN A 149 -13.19 21.08 6.24
CA ASN A 149 -12.22 19.98 6.18
C ASN A 149 -12.54 18.84 7.17
N ASN A 150 -13.83 18.56 7.41
CA ASN A 150 -14.25 17.55 8.37
C ASN A 150 -13.69 16.16 8.01
N GLU A 151 -12.90 15.56 8.92
CA GLU A 151 -12.33 14.22 8.74
C GLU A 151 -13.20 13.09 9.31
N ASN A 152 -14.26 13.43 10.04
CA ASN A 152 -15.11 12.44 10.71
C ASN A 152 -15.77 11.48 9.72
N LEU A 153 -15.94 10.21 10.12
CA LEU A 153 -16.65 9.23 9.31
C LEU A 153 -18.12 9.67 9.14
N GLU A 154 -18.58 9.69 7.89
CA GLU A 154 -19.98 9.94 7.56
C GLU A 154 -20.55 8.73 6.82
N ARG A 155 -21.64 8.16 7.34
CA ARG A 155 -22.24 6.95 6.77
C ARG A 155 -22.66 7.21 5.33
N GLY A 156 -22.23 6.33 4.43
CA GLY A 156 -22.55 6.43 3.00
C GLY A 156 -21.61 7.33 2.19
N PHE A 157 -20.66 8.01 2.84
CA PHE A 157 -19.66 8.85 2.19
C PHE A 157 -18.26 8.26 2.35
N GLU A 158 -17.38 8.58 1.42
CA GLU A 158 -15.93 8.40 1.54
C GLU A 158 -15.24 9.75 1.38
N LYS A 159 -14.12 9.91 2.07
CA LYS A 159 -13.32 11.13 2.05
C LYS A 159 -11.93 10.87 1.53
N VAL A 160 -11.31 11.90 0.98
CA VAL A 160 -9.86 11.93 0.72
C VAL A 160 -9.26 13.15 1.39
N ALA A 161 -8.04 13.02 1.89
CA ALA A 161 -7.28 14.09 2.51
C ALA A 161 -6.02 14.32 1.69
N ILE A 162 -5.82 15.56 1.23
CA ILE A 162 -4.62 16.00 0.52
C ILE A 162 -3.69 16.65 1.54
N TYR A 163 -2.47 16.14 1.61
CA TYR A 163 -1.42 16.69 2.46
C TYR A 163 -0.54 17.63 1.65
N CYS A 164 -0.17 18.76 2.26
CA CYS A 164 0.67 19.77 1.63
C CYS A 164 1.79 20.22 2.56
N LYS A 165 2.90 20.63 1.94
CA LYS A 165 3.97 21.40 2.59
C LYS A 165 4.30 22.58 1.69
N GLU A 166 4.35 23.79 2.25
CA GLU A 166 4.68 25.01 1.50
C GLU A 166 3.79 25.21 0.26
N GLY A 167 2.50 24.84 0.37
CA GLY A 167 1.53 24.93 -0.73
C GLY A 167 1.62 23.82 -1.79
N LYS A 168 2.62 22.94 -1.72
CA LYS A 168 2.79 21.81 -2.66
C LYS A 168 2.12 20.53 -2.14
N PRO A 169 1.29 19.85 -2.94
CA PRO A 169 0.73 18.55 -2.60
C PRO A 169 1.83 17.48 -2.54
N LEU A 170 1.90 16.74 -1.44
CA LEU A 170 2.91 15.67 -1.26
C LEU A 170 2.29 14.28 -1.10
N HIS A 171 1.06 14.19 -0.61
CA HIS A 171 0.42 12.91 -0.33
C HIS A 171 -1.10 12.98 -0.36
N VAL A 172 -1.73 11.81 -0.51
CA VAL A 172 -3.18 11.65 -0.39
C VAL A 172 -3.54 10.38 0.39
N ALA A 173 -4.46 10.51 1.34
CA ALA A 173 -5.09 9.39 2.04
C ALA A 173 -6.58 9.29 1.69
N ARG A 174 -7.16 8.08 1.68
CA ARG A 174 -8.61 7.84 1.53
C ARG A 174 -9.21 7.22 2.78
N GLN A 175 -10.40 7.66 3.18
CA GLN A 175 -11.15 7.10 4.29
C GLN A 175 -11.89 5.80 3.92
N LEU A 176 -11.65 4.75 4.70
CA LEU A 176 -12.30 3.46 4.63
C LEU A 176 -13.70 3.48 5.28
N PRO A 177 -14.55 2.45 5.05
CA PRO A 177 -15.92 2.43 5.59
C PRO A 177 -16.01 2.32 7.12
N ASP A 178 -14.93 1.88 7.76
CA ASP A 178 -14.79 1.73 9.21
C ASP A 178 -14.22 2.98 9.89
N GLY A 179 -13.97 4.06 9.13
CA GLY A 179 -13.41 5.30 9.63
C GLY A 179 -11.89 5.36 9.66
N GLN A 180 -11.20 4.24 9.43
CA GLN A 180 -9.75 4.25 9.22
C GLN A 180 -9.40 4.95 7.90
N TRP A 181 -8.13 5.28 7.73
CA TRP A 181 -7.57 5.84 6.50
C TRP A 181 -6.67 4.83 5.82
N THR A 182 -6.51 4.95 4.51
CA THR A 182 -5.55 4.16 3.72
C THR A 182 -4.69 5.04 2.85
N SER A 183 -3.41 4.68 2.76
CA SER A 183 -2.36 5.46 2.11
C SER A 183 -1.40 4.55 1.36
N LYS A 184 -0.92 4.98 0.19
CA LYS A 184 0.22 4.37 -0.52
C LYS A 184 1.49 5.15 -0.18
N LEU A 185 2.50 4.50 0.39
CA LEU A 185 3.73 5.17 0.83
C LEU A 185 4.73 5.24 -0.33
N GLY A 186 4.61 6.27 -1.17
CA GLY A 186 5.47 6.46 -2.35
C GLY A 186 5.48 5.25 -3.28
N GLU A 187 6.66 4.74 -3.64
CA GLU A 187 6.83 3.49 -4.39
C GLU A 187 6.61 2.20 -3.56
N GLY A 188 6.46 2.32 -2.23
CA GLY A 188 6.41 1.20 -1.29
C GLY A 188 5.03 0.54 -1.13
N GLN A 189 4.69 0.12 0.08
CA GLN A 189 3.44 -0.56 0.41
C GLN A 189 2.28 0.42 0.59
N CYS A 190 1.06 -0.10 0.51
CA CYS A 190 -0.11 0.54 1.10
C CYS A 190 -0.22 0.19 2.59
N ILE A 191 -0.78 1.11 3.36
CA ILE A 191 -1.11 0.92 4.77
C ILE A 191 -2.56 1.31 5.03
N THR A 192 -3.13 0.80 6.13
CA THR A 192 -4.24 1.43 6.82
C THR A 192 -3.73 2.10 8.09
N HIS A 193 -4.30 3.23 8.49
CA HIS A 193 -3.88 3.97 9.68
C HIS A 193 -5.09 4.65 10.34
N LYS A 194 -5.02 4.87 11.65
CA LYS A 194 -6.16 5.34 12.45
C LYS A 194 -6.51 6.81 12.24
N THR A 195 -5.51 7.68 12.12
CA THR A 195 -5.69 9.14 12.05
C THR A 195 -4.87 9.72 10.90
N LEU A 196 -5.26 10.88 10.38
CA LEU A 196 -4.46 11.55 9.36
C LEU A 196 -3.13 12.09 9.93
N ALA A 197 -3.15 12.56 11.18
CA ALA A 197 -2.00 13.06 11.93
C ALA A 197 -0.83 12.06 12.00
N SER A 198 -1.10 10.75 11.91
CA SER A 198 -0.04 9.73 11.98
C SER A 198 0.95 9.77 10.81
N LEU A 199 0.55 10.42 9.70
CA LEU A 199 1.38 10.59 8.50
C LEU A 199 1.84 12.05 8.30
N GLU A 200 1.45 12.96 9.19
CA GLU A 200 1.93 14.34 9.10
C GLU A 200 3.41 14.43 9.50
N GLY A 201 4.11 15.39 8.92
CA GLY A 201 5.51 15.66 9.21
C GLY A 201 6.31 15.98 7.96
N GLU A 202 7.63 15.84 8.06
CA GLU A 202 8.56 16.35 7.05
C GLU A 202 8.34 15.76 5.65
N ASN A 203 7.96 14.47 5.57
CA ASN A 203 7.84 13.75 4.31
C ASN A 203 6.56 14.06 3.52
N PHE A 204 5.43 14.27 4.22
CA PHE A 204 4.13 14.46 3.57
C PHE A 204 3.47 15.81 3.88
N GLY A 205 4.03 16.62 4.78
CA GLY A 205 3.43 17.86 5.23
C GLY A 205 2.28 17.64 6.21
N THR A 206 1.28 18.50 6.16
CA THR A 206 0.06 18.42 7.00
C THR A 206 -1.19 18.31 6.14
N VAL A 207 -2.28 17.82 6.72
CA VAL A 207 -3.57 17.79 6.01
C VAL A 207 -4.01 19.21 5.72
N TYR A 208 -4.19 19.52 4.44
CA TYR A 208 -4.59 20.86 4.01
C TYR A 208 -6.04 20.89 3.51
N ARG A 209 -6.47 19.84 2.81
CA ARG A 209 -7.82 19.78 2.21
C ARG A 209 -8.43 18.40 2.34
N VAL A 210 -9.69 18.36 2.79
CA VAL A 210 -10.51 17.15 2.78
C VAL A 210 -11.60 17.31 1.73
N LEU A 211 -11.76 16.28 0.90
CA LEU A 211 -12.81 16.19 -0.10
C LEU A 211 -13.71 14.99 0.20
N ILE A 212 -14.97 15.05 -0.20
CA ILE A 212 -16.00 14.06 0.12
C ILE A 212 -16.77 13.65 -1.14
N ARG A 213 -17.15 12.38 -1.24
CA ARG A 213 -18.10 11.88 -2.24
C ARG A 213 -19.01 10.78 -1.67
N PRO A 214 -20.17 10.51 -2.28
CA PRO A 214 -20.92 9.29 -2.00
C PRO A 214 -20.04 8.06 -2.23
N ARG A 215 -20.01 7.16 -1.26
CA ARG A 215 -19.15 5.98 -1.30
C ARG A 215 -19.58 5.06 -2.44
N ARG A 216 -18.62 4.64 -3.26
CA ARG A 216 -18.90 3.69 -4.35
C ARG A 216 -19.43 2.37 -3.78
N LYS A 217 -20.56 1.89 -4.30
CA LYS A 217 -21.03 0.53 -4.01
C LYS A 217 -20.01 -0.45 -4.59
N LYS A 218 -19.45 -1.34 -3.77
CA LYS A 218 -18.78 -2.52 -4.31
C LYS A 218 -19.86 -3.37 -4.96
N ASN A 219 -19.77 -3.59 -6.27
CA ASN A 219 -20.55 -4.65 -6.91
C ASN A 219 -20.20 -5.93 -6.16
N ARG A 220 -21.20 -6.51 -5.51
CA ARG A 220 -21.07 -7.76 -4.76
C ARG A 220 -20.91 -8.93 -5.72
#